data_AF-A0A084JLQ5-F1
#
_entry.id   AF-A0A084JLQ5-F1
#
_cell.length_a   1.000
_cell.length_b   1.000
_cell.length_c   1.000
_cell.angle_alpha   90.00
_cell.angle_beta   90.00
_cell.angle_gamma   90.00
#
_symmetry.space_group_name_H-M   'P 1'
#
loop_
_entity.id
_entity.type
_entity.pdbx_description
1 polymer ?
#
loop_
_entity_poly.entity_id
_entity_poly.type
_entity_poly.pdbx_seq_one_letter_code
_entity_poly.pdbx_strand_id
1 'polypeptide(L)'
;MKYDLTTQVDQCLMEQWLSTQENRHIATGHVGTHLDTYEKSVIPLDYITCPGILWDVSDISEDREISLSDIENLPIPEHAFLFIYTGRSEKEKYGTADYFRDHPQLSNELIQWLTNQPLRFLGIDCSGIRRGKEHEPADRLLEKNGIYVIENLSGLNQLLDIDVFKVYTLWFDDPVATGLQCKVVADGRNYV
;
A
#
# COMPACT_ATOMS: atom_id res chain seq x y z
N MET A 1 -10.61 -8.52 -16.64
CA MET A 1 -10.79 -9.50 -15.54
C MET A 1 -10.71 -8.75 -14.22
N LYS A 2 -11.34 -9.19 -13.13
CA LYS A 2 -11.19 -8.53 -11.82
C LYS A 2 -10.21 -9.31 -10.94
N TYR A 3 -9.32 -8.58 -10.28
CA TYR A 3 -8.29 -9.10 -9.37
C TYR A 3 -8.53 -8.48 -8.01
N ASP A 4 -8.69 -9.34 -7.00
CA ASP A 4 -8.78 -8.92 -5.61
C ASP A 4 -7.36 -8.79 -5.06
N LEU A 5 -6.97 -7.57 -4.69
CA LEU A 5 -5.62 -7.27 -4.21
C LEU A 5 -5.54 -7.22 -2.68
N THR A 6 -6.63 -7.59 -2.01
CA THR A 6 -6.78 -7.51 -0.55
C THR A 6 -6.24 -8.77 0.10
N THR A 7 -5.29 -8.62 1.01
CA THR A 7 -4.68 -9.73 1.77
C THR A 7 -5.73 -10.47 2.60
N GLN A 8 -5.73 -11.79 2.48
CA GLN A 8 -6.53 -12.66 3.34
C GLN A 8 -5.87 -12.81 4.70
N VAL A 9 -6.62 -12.49 5.76
CA VAL A 9 -6.12 -12.48 7.12
C VAL A 9 -6.42 -13.82 7.80
N ASP A 10 -5.38 -14.46 8.35
CA ASP A 10 -5.53 -15.62 9.23
C ASP A 10 -6.07 -15.14 10.59
N GLN A 11 -7.32 -15.51 10.90
CA GLN A 11 -8.01 -15.04 12.09
C GLN A 11 -7.29 -15.43 13.39
N CYS A 12 -6.60 -16.57 13.42
CA CYS A 12 -5.87 -17.01 14.60
C CYS A 12 -4.66 -16.11 14.85
N LEU A 13 -3.87 -15.84 13.80
CA LEU A 13 -2.71 -14.96 13.88
C LEU A 13 -3.13 -13.52 14.21
N MET A 14 -4.21 -13.05 13.60
CA MET A 14 -4.79 -11.73 13.91
C MET A 14 -5.18 -11.60 15.38
N GLU A 15 -5.96 -12.55 15.92
CA GLU A 15 -6.39 -12.51 17.31
C GLU A 15 -5.22 -12.61 18.28
N GLN A 16 -4.22 -13.44 17.95
CA GLN A 16 -2.99 -13.53 18.72
C GLN A 16 -2.28 -12.17 18.78
N TRP A 17 -2.12 -11.48 17.65
CA TRP A 17 -1.50 -10.16 17.62
C TRP A 17 -2.34 -9.11 18.36
N LEU A 18 -3.65 -9.02 18.08
CA LEU A 18 -4.57 -8.08 18.73
C LEU A 18 -4.63 -8.24 20.25
N SER A 19 -4.42 -9.45 20.78
CA SER A 19 -4.37 -9.69 22.22
C SER A 19 -3.19 -9.01 22.92
N THR A 20 -2.16 -8.61 22.17
CA THR A 20 -0.97 -7.91 22.68
C THR A 20 -1.09 -6.38 22.62
N GLN A 21 -2.15 -5.85 22.02
CA GLN A 21 -2.34 -4.42 21.79
C GLN A 21 -3.15 -3.78 22.91
N GLU A 22 -2.71 -2.61 23.40
CA GLU A 22 -3.44 -1.86 24.43
C GLU A 22 -4.81 -1.37 23.94
N ASN A 23 -4.87 -0.88 22.69
CA ASN A 23 -6.11 -0.42 22.07
C ASN A 23 -6.43 -1.29 20.84
N ARG A 24 -7.24 -2.33 21.07
CA ARG A 24 -7.67 -3.27 20.02
C ARG A 24 -8.39 -2.58 18.86
N HIS A 25 -9.18 -1.54 19.11
CA HIS A 25 -9.94 -0.86 18.07
C HIS A 25 -9.05 -0.10 17.09
N ILE A 26 -8.06 0.64 17.60
CA ILE A 26 -7.07 1.31 16.75
C ILE A 26 -6.23 0.25 16.02
N ALA A 27 -5.78 -0.78 16.73
CA ALA A 27 -4.96 -1.83 16.16
C ALA A 27 -5.67 -2.61 15.02
N THR A 28 -6.98 -2.88 15.13
CA THR A 28 -7.74 -3.55 14.07
C THR A 28 -7.72 -2.79 12.74
N GLY A 29 -7.52 -1.47 12.78
CA GLY A 29 -7.38 -0.63 11.59
C GLY A 29 -6.16 -0.97 10.73
N HIS A 30 -5.09 -1.50 11.34
CA HIS A 30 -3.83 -1.85 10.67
C HIS A 30 -3.70 -3.35 10.34
N VAL A 31 -4.82 -4.08 10.38
CA VAL A 31 -4.83 -5.52 10.06
C VAL A 31 -5.13 -5.73 8.59
N GLY A 32 -4.33 -6.58 7.95
CA GLY A 32 -4.44 -6.91 6.53
C GLY A 32 -4.17 -5.69 5.66
N THR A 33 -4.81 -5.67 4.49
CA THR A 33 -4.75 -4.50 3.61
C THR A 33 -5.53 -3.35 4.23
N HIS A 34 -4.84 -2.23 4.43
CA HIS A 34 -5.40 -1.04 5.03
C HIS A 34 -4.76 0.22 4.47
N LEU A 35 -5.46 1.34 4.64
CA LEU A 35 -5.01 2.68 4.33
C LEU A 35 -4.57 3.38 5.60
N ASP A 36 -3.38 3.98 5.62
CA ASP A 36 -2.92 4.79 6.74
C ASP A 36 -3.39 6.24 6.66
N THR A 37 -4.00 6.73 7.74
CA THR A 37 -4.52 8.09 7.90
C THR A 37 -4.21 8.62 9.30
N TYR A 38 -3.00 9.12 9.44
CA TYR A 38 -2.44 9.64 10.66
C TYR A 38 -2.79 11.12 10.90
N GLU A 39 -2.97 11.90 9.82
CA GLU A 39 -3.39 13.30 9.85
C GLU A 39 -4.91 13.45 9.91
N LYS A 40 -5.66 12.38 9.62
CA LYS A 40 -7.13 12.39 9.54
C LYS A 40 -7.63 13.36 8.48
N SER A 41 -6.89 13.51 7.37
CA SER A 41 -7.36 14.33 6.27
C SER A 41 -8.59 13.70 5.64
N VAL A 42 -9.48 14.54 5.11
CA VAL A 42 -10.67 14.06 4.40
C VAL A 42 -10.23 13.41 3.09
N ILE A 43 -10.47 12.11 2.94
CA ILE A 43 -10.24 11.38 1.69
C ILE A 43 -11.40 11.69 0.73
N PRO A 44 -11.15 12.32 -0.43
CA PRO A 44 -12.22 12.62 -1.37
C PRO A 44 -12.92 11.35 -1.88
N LEU A 45 -14.25 11.35 -1.92
CA LEU A 45 -15.03 10.17 -2.35
C LEU A 45 -14.70 9.73 -3.78
N ASP A 46 -14.26 10.64 -4.66
CA ASP A 46 -13.88 10.28 -6.02
C ASP A 46 -12.59 9.44 -6.09
N TYR A 47 -11.83 9.33 -5.00
CA TYR A 47 -10.68 8.43 -4.88
C TYR A 47 -11.09 6.96 -4.95
N ILE A 48 -12.37 6.61 -4.72
CA ILE A 48 -12.84 5.23 -4.82
C ILE A 48 -12.58 4.58 -6.18
N THR A 49 -12.30 5.38 -7.22
CA THR A 49 -11.82 4.89 -8.51
C THR A 49 -10.63 5.69 -9.02
N CYS A 50 -9.62 5.01 -9.54
CA CYS A 50 -8.42 5.61 -10.12
C CYS A 50 -7.83 4.72 -11.24
N PRO A 51 -7.02 5.29 -12.16
CA PRO A 51 -6.13 4.49 -12.98
C PRO A 51 -5.04 3.88 -12.09
N GLY A 52 -4.81 2.58 -12.20
CA GLY A 52 -3.74 1.86 -11.54
C GLY A 52 -2.58 1.64 -12.48
N ILE A 53 -1.37 1.76 -11.95
CA ILE A 53 -0.12 1.40 -12.61
C ILE A 53 0.72 0.56 -11.66
N LEU A 54 1.43 -0.43 -12.19
CA LEU A 54 2.31 -1.28 -11.41
C LEU A 54 3.77 -0.91 -11.70
N TRP A 55 4.57 -0.79 -10.64
CA TRP A 55 6.02 -0.71 -10.72
C TRP A 55 6.63 -1.95 -10.07
N ASP A 56 7.22 -2.81 -10.90
CA ASP A 56 7.92 -4.00 -10.45
C ASP A 56 9.33 -3.65 -9.97
N VAL A 57 9.59 -3.92 -8.69
CA VAL A 57 10.90 -3.78 -8.04
C VAL A 57 11.33 -5.09 -7.39
N SER A 58 10.67 -6.20 -7.71
CA SER A 58 10.82 -7.49 -7.02
C SER A 58 12.21 -8.12 -7.17
N ASP A 59 12.95 -7.73 -8.21
CA ASP A 59 14.34 -8.13 -8.47
C ASP A 59 15.37 -7.39 -7.60
N ILE A 60 15.01 -6.25 -7.00
CA ILE A 60 15.93 -5.42 -6.19
C ILE A 60 15.49 -5.21 -4.75
N SER A 61 14.23 -5.50 -4.44
CA SER A 61 13.53 -5.13 -3.20
C SER A 61 14.13 -5.74 -1.92
N GLU A 62 14.76 -6.92 -2.03
CA GLU A 62 15.38 -7.64 -0.90
C GLU A 62 16.84 -7.25 -0.66
N ASP A 63 17.51 -6.68 -1.67
CA ASP A 63 18.96 -6.44 -1.62
C ASP A 63 19.32 -5.08 -1.00
N ARG A 64 18.44 -4.07 -1.18
CA ARG A 64 18.65 -2.69 -0.72
C ARG A 64 17.35 -1.89 -0.68
N GLU A 65 17.42 -0.66 -0.14
CA GLU A 65 16.32 0.29 -0.29
C GLU A 65 16.06 0.61 -1.77
N ILE A 66 14.78 0.74 -2.12
CA ILE A 66 14.36 1.19 -3.45
C ILE A 66 14.61 2.70 -3.52
N SER A 67 15.44 3.13 -4.46
CA SER A 67 15.93 4.49 -4.60
C SER A 67 15.18 5.25 -5.69
N LEU A 68 15.31 6.58 -5.69
CA LEU A 68 14.73 7.41 -6.74
C LEU A 68 15.32 7.08 -8.13
N SER A 69 16.57 6.62 -8.21
CA SER A 69 17.16 6.24 -9.50
C SER A 69 16.59 4.95 -10.10
N ASP A 70 15.83 4.17 -9.33
CA ASP A 70 15.23 2.92 -9.82
C ASP A 70 13.90 3.15 -10.54
N ILE A 71 13.25 4.30 -10.32
CA ILE A 71 11.97 4.57 -10.97
C ILE A 71 12.23 4.95 -12.44
N GLU A 72 11.99 4.00 -13.34
CA GLU A 72 12.27 4.16 -14.76
C GLU A 72 11.15 4.93 -15.46
N ASN A 73 11.29 6.25 -15.67
CA ASN A 73 10.43 7.08 -16.54
C ASN A 73 8.93 6.71 -16.52
N LEU A 74 8.42 6.25 -15.38
CA LEU A 74 7.14 5.56 -15.31
C LEU A 74 6.07 6.61 -15.59
N PRO A 75 5.29 6.50 -16.67
CA PRO A 75 4.27 7.49 -16.95
C PRO A 75 3.17 7.34 -15.92
N ILE A 76 3.14 8.23 -14.93
CA ILE A 76 2.12 8.26 -13.89
C ILE A 76 0.90 9.04 -14.42
N PRO A 77 -0.25 8.39 -14.65
CA PRO A 77 -1.46 9.09 -15.06
C PRO A 77 -1.93 10.06 -13.97
N GLU A 78 -2.69 11.07 -14.37
CA GLU A 78 -3.33 11.96 -13.40
C GLU A 78 -4.25 11.15 -12.46
N HIS A 79 -4.17 11.44 -11.16
CA HIS A 79 -4.98 10.82 -10.11
C HIS A 79 -4.77 9.30 -9.93
N ALA A 80 -3.56 8.81 -10.20
CA ALA A 80 -3.26 7.39 -10.23
C ALA A 80 -3.14 6.72 -8.85
N PHE A 81 -3.28 5.40 -8.86
CA PHE A 81 -2.83 4.50 -7.81
C PHE A 81 -1.57 3.81 -8.30
N LEU A 82 -0.42 4.17 -7.73
CA LEU A 82 0.84 3.50 -8.00
C LEU A 82 0.98 2.30 -7.06
N PHE A 83 1.10 1.11 -7.63
CA PHE A 83 1.42 -0.12 -6.90
C PHE A 83 2.91 -0.40 -7.01
N ILE A 84 3.58 -0.57 -5.87
CA ILE A 84 4.96 -1.05 -5.79
C ILE A 84 4.92 -2.53 -5.51
N TYR A 85 5.35 -3.32 -6.48
CA TYR A 85 5.43 -4.77 -6.35
C TYR A 85 6.83 -5.20 -5.96
N THR A 86 6.96 -5.67 -4.72
CA THR A 86 8.23 -6.12 -4.13
C THR A 86 8.37 -7.65 -4.16
N GLY A 87 7.28 -8.38 -4.40
CA GLY A 87 7.20 -9.83 -4.32
C GLY A 87 7.12 -10.36 -2.89
N ARG A 88 6.95 -9.48 -1.88
CA ARG A 88 6.96 -9.86 -0.47
C ARG A 88 5.75 -10.72 -0.11
N SER A 89 4.58 -10.39 -0.66
CA SER A 89 3.33 -11.10 -0.36
C SER A 89 3.30 -12.55 -0.85
N GLU A 90 4.11 -12.86 -1.86
CA GLU A 90 4.25 -14.18 -2.46
C GLU A 90 5.35 -15.00 -1.77
N LYS A 91 6.42 -14.33 -1.31
CA LYS A 91 7.56 -14.97 -0.63
C LYS A 91 7.24 -15.33 0.82
N GLU A 92 6.51 -14.47 1.52
CA GLU A 92 6.26 -14.61 2.95
C GLU A 92 4.76 -14.62 3.28
N LYS A 93 4.35 -15.47 4.23
CA LYS A 93 2.95 -15.52 4.67
C LYS A 93 2.64 -14.32 5.56
N TYR A 94 1.66 -13.50 5.19
CA TYR A 94 1.14 -12.43 6.05
C TYR A 94 0.80 -12.94 7.46
N GLY A 95 1.17 -12.16 8.47
CA GLY A 95 0.96 -12.52 9.89
C GLY A 95 2.13 -13.29 10.52
N THR A 96 3.16 -13.69 9.77
CA THR A 96 4.38 -14.30 10.33
C THR A 96 5.46 -13.27 10.62
N ALA A 97 6.40 -13.59 11.51
CA ALA A 97 7.52 -12.71 11.80
C ALA A 97 8.39 -12.42 10.57
N ASP A 98 8.53 -13.37 9.65
CA ASP A 98 9.36 -13.23 8.46
C ASP A 98 8.75 -12.25 7.45
N TYR A 99 7.41 -12.18 7.37
CA TYR A 99 6.72 -11.17 6.55
C TYR A 99 7.08 -9.74 6.96
N PHE A 100 7.02 -9.45 8.27
CA PHE A 100 7.24 -8.11 8.82
C PHE A 100 8.72 -7.77 9.04
N ARG A 101 9.58 -8.75 9.31
CA ARG A 101 10.99 -8.50 9.59
C ARG A 101 11.71 -8.09 8.31
N ASP A 102 12.39 -6.96 8.33
CA ASP A 102 13.22 -6.49 7.22
C ASP A 102 12.48 -6.40 5.87
N HIS A 103 11.18 -6.05 5.88
CA HIS A 103 10.39 -5.89 4.66
C HIS A 103 10.93 -4.80 3.73
N PRO A 104 10.89 -4.94 2.41
CA PRO A 104 11.38 -3.91 1.48
C PRO A 104 10.89 -2.50 1.82
N GLN A 105 11.75 -1.49 1.62
CA GLN A 105 11.45 -0.09 1.96
C GLN A 105 11.98 0.89 0.90
N LEU A 106 11.30 2.02 0.77
CA LEU A 106 11.65 3.09 -0.15
C LEU A 106 12.65 4.04 0.50
N SER A 107 13.54 4.66 -0.27
CA SER A 107 14.41 5.71 0.25
C SER A 107 13.61 6.98 0.60
N ASN A 108 14.10 7.74 1.58
CA ASN A 108 13.49 9.03 1.95
C ASN A 108 13.45 10.03 0.76
N GLU A 109 14.44 9.97 -0.14
CA GLU A 109 14.47 10.78 -1.36
C GLU A 109 13.33 10.41 -2.33
N LEU A 110 13.10 9.10 -2.52
CA LEU A 110 12.00 8.62 -3.37
C LEU A 110 10.65 9.04 -2.79
N ILE A 111 10.45 8.89 -1.49
CA ILE A 111 9.21 9.32 -0.82
C ILE A 111 8.99 10.83 -0.98
N GLN A 112 10.05 11.64 -0.83
CA GLN A 112 9.96 13.08 -1.04
C GLN A 112 9.63 13.45 -2.50
N TRP A 113 10.11 12.69 -3.47
CA TRP A 113 9.74 12.88 -4.87
C TRP A 113 8.28 12.46 -5.14
N LEU A 114 7.81 11.39 -4.50
CA LEU A 114 6.44 10.88 -4.61
C LEU A 114 5.39 11.91 -4.15
N THR A 115 5.72 12.80 -3.20
CA THR A 115 4.79 13.87 -2.76
C THR A 115 4.38 14.85 -3.88
N ASN A 116 5.13 14.90 -4.98
CA ASN A 116 4.87 15.80 -6.10
C ASN A 116 4.26 15.08 -7.31
N GLN A 117 3.94 13.80 -7.19
CA GLN A 117 3.34 13.01 -8.26
C GLN A 117 1.82 13.11 -8.21
N PRO A 118 1.11 12.93 -9.34
CA PRO A 118 -0.35 13.04 -9.38
C PRO A 118 -1.03 11.76 -8.86
N LEU A 119 -0.62 11.31 -7.67
CA LEU A 119 -1.11 10.10 -7.03
C LEU A 119 -2.29 10.41 -6.11
N ARG A 120 -3.20 9.44 -6.01
CA ARG A 120 -4.20 9.35 -4.95
C ARG A 120 -3.76 8.36 -3.88
N PHE A 121 -3.19 7.25 -4.33
CA PHE A 121 -2.72 6.17 -3.47
C PHE A 121 -1.34 5.70 -3.89
N LEU A 122 -0.56 5.31 -2.88
CA LEU A 122 0.66 4.53 -3.02
C LEU A 122 0.45 3.19 -2.35
N GLY A 123 0.54 2.11 -3.12
CA GLY A 123 0.30 0.75 -2.63
C GLY A 123 1.58 -0.05 -2.55
N ILE A 124 1.72 -0.90 -1.55
CA ILE A 124 2.85 -1.82 -1.45
C ILE A 124 2.39 -3.20 -0.94
N ASP A 125 3.00 -4.27 -1.45
CA ASP A 125 2.71 -5.66 -1.08
C ASP A 125 3.49 -6.15 0.16
N CYS A 126 3.89 -5.22 1.02
CA CYS A 126 4.54 -5.49 2.30
C CYS A 126 4.00 -4.58 3.42
N SER A 127 4.54 -4.71 4.64
CA SER A 127 4.08 -3.97 5.83
C SER A 127 4.56 -2.52 5.92
N GLY A 128 4.83 -1.91 4.76
CA GLY A 128 4.95 -0.47 4.64
C GLY A 128 6.12 0.06 3.83
N ILE A 129 6.10 1.37 3.61
CA ILE A 129 7.07 2.05 2.73
C ILE A 129 8.37 2.42 3.45
N ARG A 130 8.35 2.50 4.79
CA ARG A 130 9.50 2.65 5.69
C ARG A 130 9.30 1.76 6.91
N ARG A 131 10.40 1.47 7.62
CA ARG A 131 10.41 0.62 8.82
C ARG A 131 10.47 1.43 10.11
N GLY A 132 10.01 0.82 11.20
CA GLY A 132 10.27 1.27 12.56
C GLY A 132 9.85 2.73 12.80
N LYS A 133 10.77 3.55 13.31
CA LYS A 133 10.47 4.96 13.64
C LYS A 133 10.27 5.87 12.44
N GLU A 134 10.61 5.41 11.24
CA GLU A 134 10.48 6.20 10.00
C GLU A 134 9.19 5.91 9.23
N HIS A 135 8.44 4.86 9.61
CA HIS A 135 7.16 4.47 9.02
C HIS A 135 6.12 5.61 9.09
N GLU A 136 5.61 5.92 10.28
CA GLU A 136 4.58 6.95 10.46
C GLU A 136 4.98 8.34 9.87
N PRO A 137 6.23 8.84 10.04
CA PRO A 137 6.63 10.08 9.39
C PRO A 137 6.54 10.08 7.86
N ALA A 138 6.81 8.94 7.21
CA ALA A 138 6.71 8.82 5.76
C ALA A 138 5.26 8.84 5.28
N ASP A 139 4.37 8.12 5.96
CA ASP A 139 2.95 8.07 5.59
C ASP A 139 2.27 9.41 5.82
N ARG A 140 2.57 10.07 6.95
CA ARG A 140 2.12 11.45 7.21
C ARG A 140 2.60 12.44 6.15
N LEU A 141 3.82 12.27 5.63
CA LEU A 141 4.36 13.13 4.59
C LEU A 141 3.56 13.01 3.30
N LEU A 142 3.20 11.79 2.88
CA LEU A 142 2.36 11.56 1.72
C LEU A 142 0.91 12.05 1.97
N GLU A 143 0.34 11.77 3.14
CA GLU A 143 -1.04 12.16 3.48
C GLU A 143 -1.22 13.69 3.44
N LYS A 144 -0.24 14.45 3.95
CA LYS A 144 -0.23 15.93 3.86
C LYS A 144 -0.25 16.46 2.44
N ASN A 145 0.15 15.65 1.47
CA ASN A 145 0.13 15.97 0.04
C ASN A 145 -1.06 15.31 -0.69
N GLY A 146 -2.03 14.76 0.05
CA GLY A 146 -3.24 14.15 -0.51
C GLY A 146 -3.04 12.76 -1.12
N ILE A 147 -1.91 12.10 -0.79
CA ILE A 147 -1.56 10.75 -1.22
C ILE A 147 -1.65 9.83 -0.02
N TYR A 148 -2.40 8.74 -0.12
CA TYR A 148 -2.59 7.81 1.01
C TYR A 148 -1.87 6.49 0.76
N VAL A 149 -1.17 6.00 1.78
CA VAL A 149 -0.45 4.72 1.70
C VAL A 149 -1.42 3.59 1.96
N ILE A 150 -1.37 2.54 1.13
CA ILE A 150 -2.10 1.30 1.31
C ILE A 150 -1.11 0.14 1.38
N GLU A 151 -1.09 -0.54 2.51
CA GLU A 151 -0.09 -1.55 2.82
C GLU A 151 -0.64 -2.97 2.73
N ASN A 152 0.26 -3.95 2.79
CA ASN A 152 -0.07 -5.36 2.82
C ASN A 152 -1.00 -5.76 1.68
N LEU A 153 -0.77 -5.24 0.48
CA LEU A 153 -1.46 -5.72 -0.72
C LEU A 153 -0.99 -7.14 -1.06
N SER A 154 -1.76 -7.85 -1.87
CA SER A 154 -1.40 -9.20 -2.33
C SER A 154 -1.79 -9.40 -3.78
N GLY A 155 -1.15 -10.37 -4.44
CA GLY A 155 -1.51 -10.78 -5.79
C GLY A 155 -1.21 -9.73 -6.87
N LEU A 156 -0.29 -8.80 -6.58
CA LEU A 156 0.17 -7.77 -7.52
C LEU A 156 0.87 -8.39 -8.74
N ASN A 157 1.48 -9.56 -8.58
CA ASN A 157 2.07 -10.35 -9.66
C ASN A 157 1.11 -10.65 -10.83
N GLN A 158 -0.21 -10.64 -10.58
CA GLN A 158 -1.24 -10.86 -11.61
C GLN A 158 -1.40 -9.66 -12.57
N LEU A 159 -0.77 -8.53 -12.26
CA LEU A 159 -0.89 -7.27 -13.01
C LEU A 159 0.37 -6.92 -13.80
N LEU A 160 1.42 -7.75 -13.77
CA LEU A 160 2.73 -7.50 -14.40
C LEU A 160 2.64 -7.18 -15.91
N ASP A 161 1.69 -7.82 -16.61
CA ASP A 161 1.50 -7.65 -18.05
C ASP A 161 0.39 -6.64 -18.41
N ILE A 162 0.00 -5.75 -17.47
CA ILE A 162 -1.10 -4.79 -17.66
C ILE A 162 -0.58 -3.36 -17.44
N ASP A 163 -0.46 -2.59 -18.53
CA ASP A 163 0.08 -1.22 -18.50
C ASP A 163 -0.70 -0.29 -17.56
N VAL A 164 -2.00 -0.12 -17.83
CA VAL A 164 -2.91 0.73 -17.03
C VAL A 164 -4.25 0.02 -16.87
N PHE A 165 -4.74 -0.05 -15.63
CA PHE A 165 -5.99 -0.72 -15.28
C PHE A 165 -6.88 0.18 -14.42
N LYS A 166 -8.15 -0.20 -14.26
CA LYS A 166 -9.03 0.50 -13.32
C LYS A 166 -8.86 -0.08 -11.93
N VAL A 167 -8.75 0.77 -10.91
CA VAL A 167 -8.78 0.34 -9.52
C VAL A 167 -10.06 0.82 -8.85
N TYR A 168 -10.60 -0.02 -7.99
CA TYR A 168 -11.65 0.29 -7.05
C TYR A 168 -11.09 0.13 -5.63
N THR A 169 -11.13 1.21 -4.86
CA THR A 169 -10.66 1.24 -3.47
C THR A 169 -11.83 1.65 -2.59
N LEU A 170 -12.23 0.79 -1.67
CA LEU A 170 -13.30 1.08 -0.72
C LEU A 170 -12.75 1.00 0.70
N TRP A 171 -13.07 1.98 1.53
CA TRP A 171 -12.75 2.02 2.95
C TRP A 171 -14.00 2.46 3.73
N PHE A 172 -13.96 2.31 5.05
CA PHE A 172 -14.95 2.88 5.94
C PHE A 172 -14.27 3.94 6.80
N ASP A 173 -14.90 5.11 6.90
CA ASP A 173 -14.37 6.18 7.74
C ASP A 173 -14.45 5.77 9.21
N ASP A 174 -13.36 6.05 9.94
CA ASP A 174 -13.29 5.89 11.38
C ASP A 174 -12.64 7.15 11.98
N PRO A 175 -13.33 7.89 12.87
CA PRO A 175 -12.83 9.17 13.38
C PRO A 175 -11.61 9.03 14.30
N VAL A 176 -11.29 7.83 14.78
CA VAL A 176 -10.19 7.58 15.73
C VAL A 176 -9.11 6.66 15.16
N ALA A 177 -9.44 5.69 14.31
CA ALA A 177 -8.49 4.69 13.81
C ALA A 177 -7.48 5.28 12.80
N THR A 178 -6.17 5.08 13.03
CA THR A 178 -5.06 5.54 12.18
C THR A 178 -4.76 4.66 10.98
N GLY A 179 -5.36 3.47 10.94
CA GLY A 179 -5.45 2.63 9.75
C GLY A 179 -6.93 2.36 9.46
N LEU A 180 -7.31 2.38 8.19
CA LEU A 180 -8.64 2.03 7.72
C LEU A 180 -8.55 0.77 6.87
N GLN A 181 -9.16 -0.32 7.32
CA GLN A 181 -9.26 -1.52 6.49
C GLN A 181 -9.92 -1.17 5.16
N CYS A 182 -9.34 -1.66 4.07
CA CYS A 182 -9.82 -1.32 2.74
C CYS A 182 -9.90 -2.54 1.82
N LYS A 183 -10.81 -2.44 0.85
CA LYS A 183 -10.98 -3.39 -0.24
C LYS A 183 -10.38 -2.80 -1.49
N VAL A 184 -9.37 -3.46 -2.05
CA VAL A 184 -8.71 -3.04 -3.30
C VAL A 184 -8.96 -4.07 -4.39
N VAL A 185 -9.54 -3.63 -5.50
CA VAL A 185 -9.85 -4.47 -6.66
C VAL A 185 -9.35 -3.80 -7.94
N ALA A 186 -8.51 -4.51 -8.70
CA ALA A 186 -8.15 -4.09 -10.05
C ALA A 186 -9.09 -4.72 -11.09
N ASP A 187 -9.52 -3.96 -12.10
CA ASP A 187 -10.19 -4.45 -13.30
C ASP A 187 -9.24 -4.28 -14.49
N GLY A 188 -8.55 -5.37 -14.83
CA GLY A 188 -7.58 -5.44 -15.94
C GLY A 188 -8.25 -5.53 -17.32
N ARG A 189 -9.33 -4.78 -17.55
CA ARG A 189 -9.81 -4.51 -18.91
C ARG A 189 -9.11 -3.23 -19.36
N ASN A 190 -8.38 -3.30 -20.48
CA ASN A 190 -7.70 -2.14 -21.04
C ASN A 190 -8.67 -0.97 -21.18
N TYR A 191 -8.28 0.19 -20.66
CA TYR A 191 -8.91 1.46 -21.02
C TYR A 191 -8.58 1.70 -22.51
N VAL A 192 -9.58 1.52 -23.37
CA VAL A 192 -9.56 2.01 -24.75
C VAL A 192 -10.30 3.34 -24.80
#